data_AF-A0A955IMA1-F1
#
_entry.id   AF-A0A955IMA1-F1
#
_cell.length_a   1.000
_cell.length_b   1.000
_cell.length_c   1.000
_cell.angle_alpha   90.00
_cell.angle_beta   90.00
_cell.angle_gamma   90.00
#
_symmetry.space_group_name_H-M   'P 1'
#
loop_
_entity.id
_entity.type
_entity.pdbx_description
1 polymer ?
#
loop_
_entity_poly.entity_id
_entity_poly.type
_entity_poly.pdbx_seq_one_letter_code
_entity_poly.pdbx_strand_id
1 'polypeptide(L)'
;MKANEASDIVLASELEDLLRELIVCYEQLYSLTKLTMGAMRDADTGKLSTCVGQQNQLVQRVAEAEKRRIRVVGSLAERYGSPARTQTTVTWLAERLGGEAGQRLRVLSRALKTLLERVHSANASTHAAADMLARHMEGIVRRIAGELRHAGLYGRQGAVAGGAVRSALNIRH
;
A
#
# COMPACT_ATOMS: atom_id res chain seq x y z
N MET A 1 -29.00 -28.53 -21.22
CA MET A 1 -29.07 -27.84 -19.90
C MET A 1 -28.12 -28.42 -18.86
N LYS A 2 -28.08 -29.74 -18.59
CA LYS A 2 -27.23 -30.34 -17.51
C LYS A 2 -25.72 -30.06 -17.58
N ALA A 3 -25.13 -29.94 -18.77
CA ALA A 3 -23.69 -29.68 -18.93
C ALA A 3 -23.29 -28.25 -18.51
N ASN A 4 -24.19 -27.28 -18.65
CA ASN A 4 -23.92 -25.89 -18.25
C ASN A 4 -23.95 -25.77 -16.73
N GLU A 5 -24.89 -26.45 -16.08
CA GLU A 5 -25.08 -26.45 -14.63
C GLU A 5 -23.89 -27.06 -13.87
N ALA A 6 -23.37 -28.21 -14.32
CA ALA A 6 -22.18 -28.80 -13.72
C ALA A 6 -20.94 -27.88 -13.86
N SER A 7 -20.80 -27.23 -15.00
CA SER A 7 -19.69 -26.30 -15.23
C SER A 7 -19.84 -24.99 -14.45
N ASP A 8 -21.07 -24.52 -14.23
CA ASP A 8 -21.35 -23.34 -13.40
C ASP A 8 -21.04 -23.61 -11.92
N ILE A 9 -21.31 -24.83 -11.43
CA ILE A 9 -20.94 -25.25 -10.07
C ILE A 9 -19.42 -25.23 -9.89
N VAL A 10 -18.65 -25.73 -10.87
CA VAL A 10 -17.18 -25.73 -10.81
C VAL A 10 -16.63 -24.30 -10.78
N LEU A 11 -17.12 -23.42 -11.66
CA LEU A 11 -16.70 -22.02 -11.71
C LEU A 11 -17.11 -21.25 -10.45
N ALA A 12 -18.28 -21.55 -9.87
CA ALA A 12 -18.72 -20.97 -8.62
C ALA A 12 -17.82 -21.39 -7.45
N SER A 13 -17.45 -22.68 -7.38
CA SER A 13 -16.50 -23.18 -6.37
C SER A 13 -15.12 -22.52 -6.52
N GLU A 14 -14.60 -22.40 -7.75
CA GLU A 14 -13.33 -21.72 -8.00
C GLU A 14 -13.39 -20.25 -7.55
N LEU A 15 -14.52 -19.56 -7.81
CA LEU A 15 -14.72 -18.19 -7.35
C LEU A 15 -14.78 -18.10 -5.81
N GLU A 16 -15.43 -19.05 -5.14
CA GLU A 16 -15.46 -19.13 -3.68
C GLU A 16 -14.04 -19.27 -3.10
N ASP A 17 -13.22 -20.16 -3.67
CA ASP A 17 -11.84 -20.38 -3.24
C ASP A 17 -10.97 -19.13 -3.43
N LEU A 18 -11.11 -18.45 -4.58
CA LEU A 18 -10.40 -17.20 -4.85
C LEU A 18 -10.80 -16.07 -3.89
N LEU A 19 -12.09 -15.97 -3.55
CA LEU A 19 -12.53 -14.98 -2.55
C LEU A 19 -11.98 -15.29 -1.16
N ARG A 20 -11.91 -16.57 -0.76
CA ARG A 20 -11.28 -16.98 0.51
C ARG A 20 -9.78 -16.68 0.52
N GLU A 21 -9.08 -16.96 -0.57
CA GLU A 21 -7.66 -16.65 -0.72
C GLU A 21 -7.40 -15.14 -0.59
N LEU A 22 -8.22 -14.31 -1.27
CA LEU A 22 -8.14 -12.86 -1.16
C LEU A 22 -8.39 -12.39 0.28
N ILE A 23 -9.41 -12.94 0.96
CA ILE A 23 -9.68 -12.62 2.37
C ILE A 23 -8.46 -12.91 3.23
N VAL A 24 -7.87 -14.11 3.13
CA VAL A 24 -6.67 -14.48 3.90
C VAL A 24 -5.51 -13.53 3.61
N CYS A 25 -5.27 -13.18 2.35
CA CYS A 25 -4.21 -12.24 1.98
C CYS A 25 -4.43 -10.85 2.60
N TYR A 26 -5.67 -10.34 2.58
CA TYR A 26 -5.99 -9.04 3.15
C TYR A 26 -5.99 -9.02 4.68
N GLU A 27 -6.33 -10.13 5.35
CA GLU A 27 -6.17 -10.27 6.80
C GLU A 27 -4.69 -10.25 7.21
N GLN A 28 -3.85 -10.93 6.44
CA GLN A 28 -2.40 -10.92 6.62
C GLN A 28 -1.83 -9.52 6.38
N LEU A 29 -2.26 -8.83 5.32
CA LEU A 29 -1.87 -7.44 5.06
C LEU A 29 -2.28 -6.52 6.20
N TYR A 30 -3.53 -6.61 6.67
CA TYR A 30 -4.04 -5.83 7.78
C TYR A 30 -3.20 -6.02 9.06
N SER A 31 -2.82 -7.26 9.35
CA SER A 31 -1.99 -7.60 10.50
C SER A 31 -0.58 -7.01 10.36
N LEU A 32 0.02 -7.11 9.17
CA LEU A 32 1.33 -6.51 8.91
C LEU A 32 1.30 -4.99 9.00
N THR A 33 0.25 -4.33 8.53
CA THR A 33 0.11 -2.87 8.68
C THR A 33 0.17 -2.44 10.14
N LYS A 34 -0.42 -3.20 11.07
CA LYS A 34 -0.30 -2.94 12.51
C LYS A 34 1.13 -3.14 13.02
N LEU A 35 1.81 -4.19 12.56
CA LEU A 35 3.21 -4.46 12.93
C LEU A 35 4.15 -3.38 12.38
N THR A 36 3.93 -2.90 11.16
CA THR A 36 4.64 -1.77 10.56
C THR A 36 4.51 -0.52 11.42
N MET A 37 3.29 -0.17 11.86
CA MET A 37 3.11 0.95 12.80
C MET A 37 3.84 0.74 14.13
N GLY A 38 3.83 -0.47 14.68
CA GLY A 38 4.58 -0.81 15.90
C GLY A 38 6.09 -0.62 15.71
N ALA A 39 6.65 -1.16 14.63
CA ALA A 39 8.07 -1.01 14.29
C ALA A 39 8.46 0.47 14.10
N MET A 40 7.60 1.28 13.49
CA MET A 40 7.82 2.73 13.36
C MET A 40 7.82 3.43 14.73
N ARG A 41 6.90 3.05 15.62
CA ARG A 41 6.83 3.61 16.98
C ARG A 41 8.07 3.29 17.79
N ASP A 42 8.59 2.07 17.62
CA ASP A 42 9.76 1.58 18.35
C ASP A 42 11.10 1.94 17.66
N ALA A 43 11.05 2.69 16.54
CA ALA A 43 12.19 3.03 15.68
C ALA A 43 13.02 1.80 15.21
N ASP A 44 12.36 0.64 15.08
CA ASP A 44 12.99 -0.63 14.69
C ASP A 44 13.02 -0.77 13.16
N THR A 45 14.10 -0.28 12.56
CA THR A 45 14.29 -0.29 11.11
C THR A 45 14.41 -1.70 10.52
N GLY A 46 14.90 -2.67 11.31
CA GLY A 46 15.01 -4.08 10.89
C GLY A 46 13.64 -4.76 10.78
N LYS A 47 12.80 -4.60 11.81
CA LYS A 47 11.40 -5.07 11.76
C LYS A 47 10.61 -4.37 10.66
N LEU A 48 10.83 -3.07 10.49
CA LEU A 48 10.17 -2.30 9.43
C LEU A 48 10.51 -2.86 8.04
N SER A 49 11.78 -3.10 7.74
CA SER A 49 12.23 -3.68 6.46
C SER A 49 11.61 -5.07 6.23
N THR A 50 11.57 -5.90 7.27
CA THR A 50 10.94 -7.23 7.21
C THR A 50 9.45 -7.15 6.90
N CYS A 51 8.72 -6.25 7.57
CA CYS A 51 7.29 -6.05 7.35
C CYS A 51 7.01 -5.59 5.91
N VAL A 52 7.79 -4.64 5.38
CA VAL A 52 7.67 -4.17 3.99
C VAL A 52 7.92 -5.31 3.00
N GLY A 53 8.94 -6.14 3.23
CA GLY A 53 9.21 -7.31 2.40
C GLY A 53 8.04 -8.29 2.36
N GLN A 54 7.44 -8.59 3.52
CA GLN A 54 6.27 -9.47 3.63
C GLN A 54 5.02 -8.86 2.98
N GLN A 55 4.80 -7.55 3.14
CA GLN A 55 3.71 -6.83 2.47
C GLN A 55 3.82 -6.92 0.95
N ASN A 56 5.02 -6.74 0.40
CA ASN A 56 5.26 -6.87 -1.04
C ASN A 56 4.91 -8.26 -1.55
N GLN A 57 5.31 -9.32 -0.83
CA GLN A 57 4.95 -10.70 -1.19
C GLN A 57 3.44 -10.93 -1.21
N LEU A 58 2.71 -10.38 -0.23
CA LEU A 58 1.25 -10.49 -0.18
C LEU A 58 0.57 -9.69 -1.29
N VAL A 59 1.05 -8.50 -1.62
CA VAL A 59 0.52 -7.70 -2.74
C VAL A 59 0.66 -8.46 -4.06
N GLN A 60 1.78 -9.15 -4.28
CA GLN A 60 1.94 -10.00 -5.47
C GLN A 60 0.95 -11.17 -5.48
N ARG A 61 0.75 -11.84 -4.35
CA ARG A 61 -0.25 -12.91 -4.22
C ARG A 61 -1.68 -12.41 -4.48
N VAL A 62 -2.03 -11.24 -3.95
CA VAL A 62 -3.31 -10.57 -4.22
C VAL A 62 -3.47 -10.29 -5.71
N ALA A 63 -2.44 -9.77 -6.37
CA ALA A 63 -2.50 -9.47 -7.81
C ALA A 63 -2.79 -10.73 -8.65
N GLU A 64 -2.11 -11.85 -8.35
CA GLU A 64 -2.35 -13.12 -9.05
C GLU A 64 -3.74 -13.70 -8.75
N ALA A 65 -4.19 -13.68 -7.49
CA ALA A 65 -5.52 -14.13 -7.11
C ALA A 65 -6.62 -13.29 -7.78
N GLU A 66 -6.46 -11.97 -7.84
CA GLU A 66 -7.40 -11.06 -8.48
C GLU A 66 -7.45 -11.26 -10.00
N LYS A 67 -6.31 -11.49 -10.65
CA LYS A 67 -6.26 -11.85 -12.07
C LYS A 67 -7.06 -13.12 -12.36
N ARG A 68 -6.94 -14.15 -11.51
CA ARG A 68 -7.76 -15.36 -11.61
C ARG A 68 -9.24 -15.05 -11.39
N ARG A 69 -9.57 -14.26 -10.37
CA ARG A 69 -10.95 -13.86 -10.05
C ARG A 69 -11.62 -13.17 -11.23
N ILE A 70 -10.93 -12.23 -11.87
CA ILE A 70 -11.42 -11.51 -13.05
C ILE A 70 -11.74 -12.48 -14.19
N ARG A 71 -10.89 -13.48 -14.44
CA ARG A 71 -11.14 -14.49 -15.48
C ARG A 71 -12.40 -15.31 -15.19
N VAL A 72 -12.54 -15.84 -13.97
CA VAL A 72 -13.71 -16.66 -13.57
C VAL A 72 -15.00 -15.85 -13.61
N VAL A 73 -14.96 -14.61 -13.11
CA VAL A 73 -16.08 -13.65 -13.19
C VAL A 73 -16.45 -13.39 -14.64
N GLY A 74 -15.46 -13.18 -15.53
CA GLY A 74 -15.69 -13.00 -16.97
C GLY A 74 -16.38 -14.20 -17.60
N SER A 75 -15.92 -15.42 -17.32
CA SER A 75 -16.53 -16.65 -17.83
C SER A 75 -17.98 -16.82 -17.35
N LEU A 76 -18.28 -16.57 -16.08
CA LEU A 76 -19.65 -16.61 -15.57
C LEU A 76 -20.51 -15.47 -16.15
N ALA A 77 -19.94 -14.27 -16.30
CA ALA A 77 -20.64 -13.11 -16.86
C ALA A 77 -21.11 -13.35 -18.30
N GLU A 78 -20.26 -13.97 -19.13
CA GLU A 78 -20.58 -14.35 -20.50
C GLU A 78 -21.74 -15.34 -20.55
N ARG A 79 -21.71 -16.35 -19.68
CA ARG A 79 -22.76 -17.39 -19.61
C ARG A 79 -24.11 -16.84 -19.21
N TYR A 80 -24.13 -15.88 -18.29
CA TYR A 80 -25.36 -15.23 -17.84
C TYR A 80 -25.74 -13.98 -18.65
N GLY A 81 -25.05 -13.71 -19.77
CA GLY A 81 -25.39 -12.61 -20.68
C GLY A 81 -25.24 -11.21 -20.04
N SER A 82 -24.17 -10.98 -19.28
CA SER A 82 -23.95 -9.66 -18.68
C SER A 82 -23.85 -8.56 -19.74
N PRO A 83 -24.59 -7.44 -19.59
CA PRO A 83 -24.59 -6.35 -20.57
C PRO A 83 -23.26 -5.57 -20.62
N ALA A 84 -22.44 -5.66 -19.57
CA ALA A 84 -21.10 -5.07 -19.54
C ALA A 84 -20.15 -5.92 -18.68
N ARG A 85 -19.15 -6.56 -19.31
CA ARG A 85 -18.11 -7.35 -18.60
C ARG A 85 -17.42 -6.55 -17.48
N THR A 86 -17.31 -5.23 -17.62
CA THR A 86 -16.67 -4.33 -16.65
C THR A 86 -17.55 -3.94 -15.47
N GLN A 87 -18.87 -4.19 -15.52
CA GLN A 87 -19.81 -3.88 -14.45
C GLN A 87 -20.33 -5.12 -13.73
N THR A 88 -19.89 -6.32 -14.13
CA THR A 88 -20.29 -7.56 -13.46
C THR A 88 -19.67 -7.64 -12.07
N THR A 89 -20.52 -7.52 -11.05
CA THR A 89 -20.12 -7.69 -9.66
C THR A 89 -20.31 -9.14 -9.21
N VAL A 90 -19.58 -9.55 -8.16
CA VAL A 90 -19.78 -10.87 -7.53
C VAL A 90 -21.20 -10.99 -6.97
N THR A 91 -21.80 -9.89 -6.49
CA THR A 91 -23.19 -9.85 -6.03
C THR A 91 -24.17 -10.14 -7.17
N TRP A 92 -23.95 -9.53 -8.34
CA TRP A 92 -24.77 -9.76 -9.55
C TRP A 92 -24.71 -11.22 -10.01
N LEU A 93 -23.53 -11.86 -9.91
CA LEU A 93 -23.35 -13.28 -10.22
C LEU A 93 -24.07 -14.17 -9.20
N ALA A 94 -23.93 -13.84 -7.92
CA ALA A 94 -24.55 -14.60 -6.84
C ALA A 94 -26.09 -14.59 -6.90
N GLU A 95 -26.69 -13.50 -7.38
CA GLU A 95 -28.13 -13.43 -7.66
C GLU A 95 -28.58 -14.39 -8.75
N ARG A 96 -27.76 -14.61 -9.78
CA ARG A 96 -28.08 -15.46 -10.94
C ARG A 96 -27.78 -16.93 -10.70
N LEU A 97 -26.70 -17.24 -9.99
CA LEU A 97 -26.40 -18.59 -9.54
C LEU A 97 -27.50 -19.09 -8.60
N GLY A 98 -27.99 -18.23 -7.71
CA GLY A 98 -28.99 -18.61 -6.72
C GLY A 98 -28.50 -19.73 -5.79
N GLY A 99 -29.44 -20.35 -5.08
CA GLY A 99 -29.16 -21.50 -4.21
C GLY A 99 -28.08 -21.26 -3.15
N GLU A 100 -27.43 -22.34 -2.74
CA GLU A 100 -26.40 -22.30 -1.70
C GLU A 100 -25.12 -21.60 -2.18
N ALA A 101 -24.69 -21.85 -3.42
CA ALA A 101 -23.49 -21.24 -4.00
C ALA A 101 -23.61 -19.70 -4.08
N GLY A 102 -24.74 -19.19 -4.56
CA GLY A 102 -25.01 -17.75 -4.56
C GLY A 102 -24.99 -17.14 -3.15
N GLN A 103 -25.55 -17.84 -2.16
CA GLN A 103 -25.52 -17.35 -0.79
C GLN A 103 -24.10 -17.30 -0.22
N ARG A 104 -23.27 -18.34 -0.45
CA ARG A 104 -21.86 -18.35 -0.02
C ARG A 104 -21.06 -17.23 -0.67
N LEU A 105 -21.24 -17.00 -1.98
CA LEU A 105 -20.59 -15.89 -2.69
C LEU A 105 -20.98 -14.51 -2.14
N ARG A 106 -22.25 -14.29 -1.76
CA ARG A 106 -22.68 -13.03 -1.13
C ARG A 106 -22.04 -12.80 0.23
N VAL A 107 -21.93 -13.86 1.03
CA VAL A 107 -21.30 -13.79 2.36
C VAL A 107 -19.83 -13.43 2.20
N LEU A 108 -19.11 -14.14 1.32
CA LEU A 108 -17.70 -13.90 1.05
C LEU A 108 -17.44 -12.51 0.46
N SER A 109 -18.26 -12.05 -0.49
CA SER A 109 -18.10 -10.72 -1.10
C SER A 109 -18.29 -9.59 -0.09
N ARG A 110 -19.27 -9.73 0.82
CA ARG A 110 -19.48 -8.78 1.91
C ARG A 110 -18.30 -8.77 2.89
N ALA A 111 -17.83 -9.94 3.30
CA ALA A 111 -16.67 -10.07 4.19
C ALA A 111 -15.43 -9.42 3.58
N LEU A 112 -15.15 -9.70 2.30
CA LEU A 112 -14.03 -9.11 1.57
C LEU A 112 -14.16 -7.58 1.48
N LYS A 113 -15.35 -7.04 1.17
CA LYS A 113 -15.57 -5.58 1.12
C LYS A 113 -15.27 -4.92 2.47
N THR A 114 -15.83 -5.45 3.55
CA THR A 114 -15.57 -4.92 4.91
C THR A 114 -14.09 -5.00 5.28
N LEU A 115 -13.40 -6.07 4.89
CA LEU A 115 -11.98 -6.21 5.15
C LEU A 115 -11.14 -5.21 4.34
N LEU A 116 -11.47 -4.98 3.06
CA LEU A 116 -10.81 -3.98 2.22
C LEU A 116 -10.93 -2.57 2.81
N GLU A 117 -12.11 -2.18 3.30
CA GLU A 117 -12.33 -0.90 3.96
C GLU A 117 -11.44 -0.74 5.20
N ARG A 118 -11.29 -1.81 5.99
CA ARG A 118 -10.40 -1.83 7.18
C ARG A 118 -8.93 -1.73 6.82
N VAL A 119 -8.47 -2.46 5.80
CA VAL A 119 -7.09 -2.39 5.29
C VAL A 119 -6.78 -0.99 4.77
N HIS A 120 -7.70 -0.41 4.00
CA HIS A 120 -7.54 0.94 3.45
C HIS A 120 -7.38 1.99 4.56
N SER A 121 -8.27 1.94 5.56
CA SER A 121 -8.19 2.84 6.73
C SER A 121 -6.87 2.68 7.49
N ALA A 122 -6.43 1.44 7.76
CA ALA A 122 -5.18 1.20 8.48
C ALA A 122 -3.94 1.66 7.69
N ASN A 123 -3.93 1.45 6.37
CA ASN A 123 -2.84 1.90 5.51
C ASN A 123 -2.77 3.42 5.46
N ALA A 124 -3.92 4.12 5.38
CA ALA A 124 -3.96 5.58 5.41
C ALA A 124 -3.37 6.14 6.71
N SER A 125 -3.70 5.55 7.87
CA SER A 125 -3.10 5.94 9.15
C SER A 125 -1.59 5.68 9.20
N THR A 126 -1.14 4.54 8.68
CA THR A 126 0.29 4.19 8.64
C THR A 126 1.08 5.14 7.75
N HIS A 127 0.53 5.50 6.58
CA HIS A 127 1.14 6.46 5.67
C HIS A 127 1.26 7.85 6.31
N ALA A 128 0.20 8.32 6.98
CA ALA A 128 0.23 9.61 7.67
C ALA A 128 1.31 9.66 8.77
N ALA A 129 1.48 8.56 9.52
CA ALA A 129 2.55 8.45 10.52
C ALA A 129 3.94 8.46 9.88
N ALA A 130 4.12 7.78 8.74
CA ALA A 130 5.38 7.73 8.02
C ALA A 130 5.77 9.11 7.49
N ASP A 131 4.82 9.84 6.89
CA ASP A 131 5.01 11.20 6.41
C ASP A 131 5.40 12.16 7.54
N MET A 132 4.76 12.04 8.71
CA MET A 132 5.07 12.87 9.87
C MET A 132 6.49 12.63 10.38
N LEU A 133 6.92 11.37 10.49
CA LEU A 133 8.28 11.01 10.90
C LEU A 133 9.32 11.52 9.90
N ALA A 134 9.07 11.36 8.60
CA ALA A 134 9.97 11.84 7.55
C ALA A 134 10.18 13.37 7.63
N ARG A 135 9.08 14.14 7.76
CA ARG A 135 9.13 15.60 7.91
C ARG A 135 9.85 16.03 9.18
N HIS A 136 9.68 15.29 10.28
CA HIS A 136 10.37 15.57 11.53
C HIS A 136 11.89 15.38 11.39
N MET A 137 12.31 14.27 10.79
CA MET A 137 13.72 13.98 10.50
C MET A 137 14.34 15.05 9.59
N GLU A 138 13.62 15.49 8.55
CA GLU A 138 14.06 16.58 7.69
C GLU A 138 14.27 17.88 8.49
N GLY A 139 13.35 18.20 9.41
CA GLY A 139 13.47 19.35 10.29
C GLY A 139 14.66 19.28 11.25
N ILE A 140 14.97 18.09 11.78
CA ILE A 140 16.15 17.87 12.63
C ILE A 140 17.42 18.07 11.81
N VAL A 141 17.54 17.42 10.65
CA VAL A 141 18.72 17.54 9.77
C VAL A 141 18.93 18.99 9.34
N ARG A 142 17.84 19.71 9.01
CA ARG A 142 17.92 21.12 8.62
C ARG A 142 18.37 22.02 9.79
N ARG A 143 17.96 21.73 11.02
CA ARG A 143 18.42 22.42 12.24
C ARG A 143 19.89 22.13 12.54
N ILE A 144 20.31 20.86 12.52
CA ILE A 144 21.72 20.48 12.69
C ILE A 144 22.59 21.18 11.64
N ALA A 145 22.17 21.15 10.37
CA ALA A 145 22.86 21.86 9.30
C ALA A 145 22.87 23.39 9.49
N GLY A 146 21.84 23.95 10.13
CA GLY A 146 21.78 25.37 10.51
C GLY A 146 22.75 25.71 11.64
N GLU A 147 22.77 24.93 12.71
CA GLU A 147 23.65 25.12 13.87
C GLU A 147 25.13 24.91 13.51
N LEU A 148 25.45 23.90 12.69
CA LEU A 148 26.81 23.68 12.18
C LEU A 148 27.31 24.85 11.31
N ARG A 149 26.42 25.54 10.59
CA ARG A 149 26.75 26.76 9.84
C ARG A 149 27.07 27.96 10.74
N HIS A 150 26.48 28.02 11.94
CA HIS A 150 26.73 29.09 12.92
C HIS A 150 27.88 28.76 13.88
N ALA A 151 28.16 27.48 14.13
CA ALA A 151 29.29 27.01 14.93
C ALA A 151 30.65 27.17 14.23
N GLY A 152 30.67 27.54 12.95
CA GLY A 152 31.87 27.78 12.13
C GLY A 152 32.61 29.11 12.38
N LEU A 153 32.43 29.78 13.51
CA LEU A 153 33.10 31.06 13.79
C LEU A 153 34.05 31.11 15.00
N TYR A 154 34.29 30.03 15.74
CA TYR A 154 35.36 29.99 16.75
C TYR A 154 35.87 28.54 16.94
N GLY A 155 37.10 28.14 16.59
CA GLY A 155 38.21 28.84 15.96
C GLY A 155 39.44 27.93 15.81
N ARG A 156 40.53 28.54 15.30
CA ARG A 156 41.97 28.30 15.55
C ARG A 156 42.82 28.43 14.27
N GLN A 157 42.78 29.62 13.66
CA GLN A 157 44.01 30.30 13.23
C GLN A 157 43.70 31.80 13.26
N GLY A 158 44.43 32.55 14.08
CA GLY A 158 44.19 33.96 14.30
C GLY A 158 44.49 34.78 13.04
N ALA A 159 43.56 35.66 12.69
CA ALA A 159 43.89 36.95 12.09
C ALA A 159 42.75 37.92 12.39
N VAL A 160 43.12 39.01 13.05
CA VAL A 160 42.27 40.10 13.48
C VAL A 160 41.81 40.93 12.27
N ALA A 161 40.68 41.60 12.44
CA ALA A 161 40.09 42.67 11.62
C ALA A 161 41.00 43.40 10.62
N GLY A 162 40.45 43.65 9.42
CA GLY A 162 40.99 44.69 8.54
C GLY A 162 40.54 44.63 7.09
N GLY A 163 39.59 45.50 6.73
CA GLY A 163 39.72 46.27 5.50
C GLY A 163 39.12 45.70 4.21
N ALA A 164 38.10 46.39 3.72
CA ALA A 164 37.90 46.55 2.29
C ALA A 164 39.14 47.24 1.70
N VAL A 165 40.07 46.48 1.11
CA VAL A 165 41.18 47.05 0.33
C VAL A 165 40.71 47.21 -1.10
N ARG A 166 40.49 48.48 -1.49
CA ARG A 166 40.28 48.92 -2.86
C ARG A 166 41.47 48.56 -3.74
N SER A 167 41.13 48.17 -4.95
CA SER A 167 42.00 47.77 -6.04
C SER A 167 43.17 48.73 -6.33
N ALA A 168 44.29 48.08 -6.64
CA ALA A 168 45.45 48.41 -7.45
C ALA A 168 45.49 49.71 -8.29
N LEU A 169 46.70 50.31 -8.26
CA LEU A 169 47.39 51.07 -9.32
C LEU A 169 46.88 52.48 -9.70
N ASN A 170 47.69 53.49 -9.36
CA ASN A 170 48.08 54.55 -10.31
C ASN A 170 49.26 55.40 -9.77
N ILE A 171 50.46 55.30 -10.35
CA ILE A 171 51.40 56.43 -10.47
C ILE A 171 52.14 56.27 -11.82
N ARG A 172 52.01 57.29 -12.68
CA ARG A 172 52.77 57.52 -13.93
C ARG A 172 54.05 58.31 -13.64
N HIS A 173 55.03 58.14 -14.54
CA HIS A 173 56.33 58.83 -14.64
C HIS A 173 56.32 60.32 -14.30
#